data_AF-A0A918RF94-F1
#
_entry.id   AF-A0A918RF94-F1
#
_cell.length_a   1.000
_cell.length_b   1.000
_cell.length_c   1.000
_cell.angle_alpha   90.00
_cell.angle_beta   90.00
_cell.angle_gamma   90.00
#
_symmetry.space_group_name_H-M   'P 1'
#
loop_
_entity.id
_entity.type
_entity.pdbx_description
1 polymer ?
#
loop_
_entity_poly.entity_id
_entity_poly.type
_entity_poly.pdbx_seq_one_letter_code
_entity_poly.pdbx_strand_id
1 'polypeptide(L)'
;MTIRFASANPAAGAFVTSAHGTALIKRAANDNARVRSHGQHDDLLRDALKHFARHGLRAAEVARQNAEQAFFAADRATYHHWLEICRTLDRRMALACHARIEARGN
;
A
#
# COMPACT_ATOMS: atom_id res chain seq x y z
N MET A 1 -4.75 -5.23 37.69
CA MET A 1 -5.70 -6.10 36.99
C MET A 1 -4.96 -7.32 36.47
N THR A 2 -5.39 -8.52 36.83
CA THR A 2 -4.74 -9.79 36.43
C THR A 2 -5.60 -10.52 35.42
N ILE A 3 -5.03 -10.87 34.27
CA ILE A 3 -5.70 -11.69 33.24
C ILE A 3 -5.38 -13.15 33.54
N ARG A 4 -6.40 -14.01 33.65
CA ARG A 4 -6.25 -15.46 33.81
C ARG A 4 -6.52 -16.13 32.47
N PHE A 5 -5.58 -16.94 32.01
CA PHE A 5 -5.79 -17.82 30.85
C PHE A 5 -6.29 -19.18 31.33
N ALA A 6 -7.31 -19.72 30.66
CA ALA A 6 -7.75 -21.10 30.84
C ALA A 6 -6.91 -22.01 29.92
N SER A 7 -6.51 -23.19 30.42
CA SER A 7 -5.85 -24.21 29.59
C SER A 7 -6.84 -24.79 28.58
N ALA A 8 -6.36 -25.08 27.36
CA ALA A 8 -7.15 -25.80 26.35
C ALA A 8 -7.54 -27.19 26.88
N ASN A 9 -8.84 -27.49 26.85
CA ASN A 9 -9.36 -28.81 27.21
C ASN A 9 -9.09 -29.80 26.07
N PRO A 10 -8.32 -30.89 26.27
CA PRO A 10 -8.02 -31.86 25.22
C PRO A 10 -9.16 -32.89 25.04
N ALA A 11 -10.41 -32.52 25.27
CA ALA A 11 -11.57 -33.36 25.03
C ALA A 11 -12.08 -33.22 23.59
N ALA A 12 -11.19 -33.42 22.62
CA ALA A 12 -11.53 -33.75 21.25
C ALA A 12 -10.32 -34.49 20.68
N GLY A 13 -10.34 -35.82 20.83
CA GLY A 13 -9.39 -36.71 20.17
C GLY A 13 -9.52 -36.57 18.65
N ALA A 14 -8.84 -35.59 18.07
CA ALA A 14 -8.50 -35.58 16.66
C ALA A 14 -7.16 -36.29 16.54
N PHE A 15 -7.19 -37.62 16.44
CA PHE A 15 -6.11 -38.32 15.77
C PHE A 15 -6.08 -37.77 14.35
N VAL A 16 -5.14 -36.85 14.08
CA VAL A 16 -4.78 -36.52 12.71
C VAL A 16 -4.09 -37.78 12.21
N THR A 17 -4.85 -38.66 11.56
CA THR A 17 -4.30 -39.78 10.82
C THR A 17 -3.27 -39.17 9.88
N SER A 18 -2.00 -39.47 10.13
CA SER A 18 -0.91 -39.10 9.24
C SER A 18 -1.06 -39.91 7.95
N ALA A 19 -2.02 -39.53 7.11
CA ALA A 19 -1.90 -39.77 5.70
C ALA A 19 -0.71 -38.92 5.27
N HIS A 20 0.42 -39.57 5.01
CA HIS A 20 1.55 -39.02 4.29
C HIS A 20 1.09 -38.63 2.88
N GLY A 21 0.30 -37.56 2.78
CA GLY A 21 0.24 -36.76 1.59
C GLY A 21 1.55 -36.00 1.55
N THR A 22 2.39 -36.31 0.58
CA THR A 22 3.41 -35.39 0.08
C THR A 22 2.70 -34.16 -0.47
N ALA A 23 2.12 -33.36 0.43
CA ALA A 23 1.80 -31.99 0.15
C ALA A 23 3.15 -31.37 -0.17
N LEU A 24 3.41 -31.18 -1.47
CA LEU A 24 4.37 -30.21 -1.94
C LEU A 24 4.22 -29.00 -1.03
N ILE A 25 5.20 -28.77 -0.16
CA ILE A 25 5.25 -27.58 0.67
C ILE A 25 5.42 -26.46 -0.35
N LYS A 26 4.29 -25.96 -0.84
CA LYS A 26 4.24 -24.76 -1.63
C LYS A 26 4.76 -23.69 -0.70
N ARG A 27 5.76 -22.98 -1.23
CA ARG A 27 6.42 -21.82 -0.65
C ARG A 27 5.48 -21.03 0.26
N ALA A 28 5.97 -20.63 1.43
CA ALA A 28 5.15 -19.90 2.37
C ALA A 28 4.61 -18.63 1.70
N ALA A 29 3.33 -18.33 1.91
CA ALA A 29 2.64 -17.23 1.22
C ALA A 29 3.26 -15.85 1.53
N ASN A 30 4.10 -15.75 2.56
CA ASN A 30 4.86 -14.57 2.95
C ASN A 30 6.26 -14.50 2.29
N ASP A 31 6.71 -15.51 1.55
CA ASP A 31 8.01 -15.49 0.90
C ASP A 31 7.96 -14.61 -0.36
N ASN A 32 8.29 -13.33 -0.21
CA ASN A 32 8.32 -12.35 -1.30
C ASN A 32 9.49 -12.50 -2.30
N ALA A 33 10.18 -13.65 -2.37
CA ALA A 33 11.41 -13.76 -3.17
C ALA A 33 11.16 -14.16 -4.64
N ARG A 34 10.23 -13.48 -5.33
CA ARG A 34 10.23 -13.46 -6.79
C ARG A 34 9.92 -12.05 -7.28
N VAL A 35 10.99 -11.41 -7.77
CA VAL A 35 11.01 -10.25 -8.67
C VAL A 35 10.68 -8.90 -8.03
N ARG A 36 11.73 -8.13 -7.69
CA ARG A 36 11.66 -6.66 -7.73
C ARG A 36 12.72 -6.15 -8.69
N SER A 37 12.42 -6.22 -9.99
CA SER A 37 13.18 -5.49 -11.02
C SER A 37 12.69 -4.04 -11.06
N HIS A 38 12.90 -3.23 -10.02
CA HIS A 38 12.07 -2.03 -9.83
C HIS A 38 12.77 -0.86 -9.10
N GLY A 39 13.96 -0.43 -9.53
CA GLY A 39 14.65 0.72 -8.92
C GLY A 39 13.80 2.00 -8.83
N GLN A 40 13.13 2.40 -9.92
CA GLN A 40 12.30 3.62 -9.94
C GLN A 40 10.99 3.49 -9.15
N HIS A 41 10.37 2.30 -9.13
CA HIS A 41 9.15 2.07 -8.35
C HIS A 41 9.46 2.02 -6.85
N ASP A 42 10.65 1.55 -6.48
CA ASP A 42 11.14 1.55 -5.10
C ASP A 42 11.39 2.98 -4.58
N ASP A 43 11.91 3.88 -5.41
CA ASP A 43 12.15 5.28 -5.04
C ASP A 43 10.83 6.07 -4.85
N LEU A 44 9.88 5.92 -5.76
CA LEU A 44 8.55 6.53 -5.61
C LEU A 44 7.82 6.02 -4.36
N LEU A 45 7.87 4.71 -4.12
CA LEU A 45 7.27 4.12 -2.91
C LEU A 45 7.95 4.65 -1.65
N ARG A 46 9.28 4.77 -1.66
CA ARG A 46 10.03 5.35 -0.53
C ARG A 46 9.59 6.78 -0.25
N ASP A 47 9.43 7.60 -1.28
CA ASP A 47 9.02 8.99 -1.11
C ASP A 47 7.57 9.11 -0.67
N ALA A 48 6.67 8.26 -1.17
CA ALA A 48 5.30 8.15 -0.68
C ALA A 48 5.26 7.75 0.81
N LEU A 49 6.10 6.79 1.23
CA LEU A 49 6.20 6.39 2.64
C LEU A 49 6.80 7.48 3.53
N LYS A 50 7.82 8.21 3.07
CA LYS A 50 8.34 9.39 3.79
C LYS A 50 7.27 10.47 3.92
N HIS A 51 6.46 10.68 2.88
CA HIS A 51 5.37 11.64 2.89
C HIS A 51 4.28 11.21 3.88
N PHE A 52 3.92 9.92 3.88
CA PHE A 52 3.02 9.33 4.86
C PHE A 52 3.54 9.46 6.29
N ALA A 53 4.82 9.20 6.53
CA ALA A 53 5.41 9.35 7.86
C ALA A 53 5.31 10.79 8.41
N ARG A 54 5.30 11.81 7.53
CA ARG A 54 5.16 13.22 7.93
C ARG A 54 3.71 13.64 8.18
N HIS A 55 2.77 13.16 7.37
CA HIS A 55 1.39 13.68 7.36
C HIS A 55 0.33 12.67 7.84
N GLY A 56 0.71 11.42 8.07
CA GLY A 56 -0.18 10.34 8.48
C GLY A 56 -1.30 10.09 7.47
N LEU A 57 -2.52 9.83 7.96
CA LEU A 57 -3.68 9.54 7.13
C LEU A 57 -4.04 10.67 6.15
N ARG A 58 -3.61 11.91 6.42
CA ARG A 58 -3.84 13.06 5.54
C ARG A 58 -2.85 13.13 4.36
N ALA A 59 -1.86 12.25 4.28
CA ALA A 59 -0.81 12.31 3.26
C ALA A 59 -1.34 12.28 1.83
N ALA A 60 -2.38 11.48 1.54
CA ALA A 60 -2.99 11.46 0.21
C ALA A 60 -3.65 12.80 -0.14
N GLU A 61 -4.33 13.44 0.83
CA GLU A 61 -4.96 14.75 0.63
C GLU A 61 -3.91 15.85 0.39
N VAL A 62 -2.80 15.82 1.14
CA VAL A 62 -1.70 16.77 0.98
C VAL A 62 -1.00 16.58 -0.37
N ALA A 63 -0.76 15.33 -0.79
CA ALA A 63 -0.21 15.04 -2.12
C ALA A 63 -1.14 15.55 -3.24
N ARG A 64 -2.45 15.36 -3.11
CA ARG A 64 -3.44 15.93 -4.05
C ARG A 64 -3.35 17.46 -4.11
N GLN A 65 -3.27 18.14 -2.97
CA GLN A 65 -3.16 19.61 -2.92
C GLN A 65 -1.87 20.10 -3.60
N ASN A 66 -0.74 19.42 -3.37
CA ASN A 66 0.52 19.73 -4.02
C ASN A 66 0.46 19.50 -5.54
N ALA A 67 -0.24 18.44 -6.00
CA ALA A 67 -0.48 18.21 -7.42
C ALA A 67 -1.32 19.34 -8.04
N GLU A 68 -2.43 19.72 -7.40
CA GLU A 68 -3.26 20.84 -7.84
C GLU A 68 -2.45 22.15 -7.92
N GLN A 69 -1.64 22.45 -6.91
CA GLN A 69 -0.79 23.64 -6.89
C GLN A 69 0.26 23.62 -8.02
N ALA A 70 0.92 22.49 -8.25
CA ALA A 70 1.89 22.34 -9.33
C ALA A 70 1.26 22.50 -10.72
N PHE A 71 0.03 21.99 -10.90
CA PHE A 71 -0.73 22.19 -12.12
C PHE A 71 -1.02 23.69 -12.36
N PHE A 72 -1.47 24.42 -11.35
CA PHE A 72 -1.71 25.87 -11.46
C PHE A 72 -0.43 26.68 -11.69
N ALA A 73 0.72 26.18 -11.22
CA ALA A 73 2.04 26.76 -11.51
C ALA A 73 2.61 26.38 -12.89
N ALA A 74 1.84 25.66 -13.72
CA ALA A 74 2.28 25.08 -15.00
C ALA A 74 3.49 24.14 -14.90
N ASP A 75 3.79 23.61 -13.71
CA ASP A 75 4.86 22.64 -13.50
C ASP A 75 4.32 21.22 -13.64
N ARG A 76 4.44 20.69 -14.86
CA ARG A 76 3.96 19.35 -15.21
C ARG A 76 4.77 18.25 -14.55
N ALA A 77 6.07 18.43 -14.38
CA ALA A 77 6.92 17.41 -13.77
C ALA A 77 6.54 17.21 -12.30
N THR A 78 6.41 18.32 -11.56
CA THR A 78 6.01 18.28 -10.15
C THR A 78 4.57 17.82 -9.99
N TYR A 79 3.67 18.20 -10.90
CA TYR A 79 2.30 17.65 -10.93
C TYR A 79 2.28 16.12 -11.05
N HIS A 80 3.00 15.56 -12.03
CA HIS A 80 3.05 14.11 -12.23
C HIS A 80 3.64 13.38 -11.03
N HIS A 81 4.69 13.94 -10.42
CA HIS A 81 5.30 13.38 -9.21
C HIS A 81 4.31 13.29 -8.05
N TRP A 82 3.61 14.40 -7.74
CA TRP A 82 2.62 14.41 -6.66
C TRP A 82 1.40 13.55 -6.96
N LEU A 83 0.99 13.45 -8.23
CA LEU A 83 -0.10 12.57 -8.64
C LEU A 83 0.27 11.10 -8.44
N GLU A 84 1.50 10.69 -8.75
CA GLU A 84 1.98 9.32 -8.54
C GLU A 84 2.17 8.98 -7.06
N ILE A 85 2.62 9.93 -6.23
CA ILE A 85 2.59 9.77 -4.76
C ILE A 85 1.15 9.61 -4.28
N CYS A 86 0.23 10.47 -4.71
CA CYS A 86 -1.18 10.37 -4.37
C CYS A 86 -1.76 9.03 -4.81
N ARG A 87 -1.40 8.52 -5.99
CA ARG A 87 -1.88 7.24 -6.53
C ARG A 87 -1.36 6.05 -5.73
N THR A 88 -0.12 6.12 -5.25
CA THR A 88 0.49 5.10 -4.40
C THR A 88 -0.21 4.99 -3.05
N LEU A 89 -0.70 6.11 -2.50
CA LEU A 89 -1.39 6.17 -1.21
C LEU A 89 -2.92 5.96 -1.33
N ASP A 90 -3.55 6.58 -2.31
CA ASP A 90 -4.97 6.50 -2.64
C ASP A 90 -5.22 6.66 -4.14
N ARG A 91 -5.39 5.52 -4.80
CA ARG A 91 -5.67 5.45 -6.25
C ARG A 91 -6.96 6.15 -6.65
N ARG A 92 -8.02 6.11 -5.82
CA ARG A 92 -9.32 6.70 -6.18
C ARG A 92 -9.24 8.22 -6.15
N MET A 93 -8.57 8.76 -5.13
CA MET A 93 -8.35 10.20 -5.00
C MET A 93 -7.50 10.76 -6.14
N ALA A 94 -6.43 10.05 -6.54
CA ALA A 94 -5.60 10.46 -7.67
C ALA A 94 -6.37 10.52 -8.99
N LEU A 95 -7.20 9.49 -9.28
CA LEU A 95 -8.05 9.49 -10.47
C LEU A 95 -9.06 10.64 -10.48
N ALA A 96 -9.70 10.90 -9.34
CA ALA A 96 -10.63 12.02 -9.20
C ALA A 96 -9.94 13.38 -9.39
N CYS A 97 -8.72 13.53 -8.87
CA CYS A 97 -7.90 14.73 -9.06
C CYS A 97 -7.57 14.94 -10.55
N HIS A 98 -7.07 13.91 -11.23
CA HIS A 98 -6.74 13.96 -12.65
C HIS A 98 -7.94 14.36 -13.51
N ALA A 99 -9.09 13.69 -13.31
CA ALA A 99 -10.31 13.99 -14.06
C ALA A 99 -10.80 15.44 -13.84
N ARG A 100 -10.70 15.96 -12.60
CA ARG A 100 -11.04 17.35 -12.28
C ARG A 100 -10.11 18.36 -12.96
N ILE A 101 -8.84 18.02 -13.08
CA ILE A 101 -7.83 18.86 -13.72
C ILE A 101 -8.01 18.85 -15.24
N GLU A 102 -8.27 17.69 -15.84
CA GLU A 102 -8.59 17.59 -17.28
C GLU A 102 -9.83 18.41 -17.64
N ALA A 103 -10.88 18.34 -16.81
CA ALA A 103 -12.10 19.15 -17.00
C ALA A 103 -11.88 20.67 -16.83
N ARG A 104 -10.78 21.10 -16.23
CA ARG A 104 -10.41 22.52 -16.05
C ARG A 104 -9.37 23.02 -17.05
N GLY A 105 -8.70 22.11 -17.75
CA GLY A 105 -7.66 22.42 -18.74
C GLY A 105 -8.17 22.49 -20.18
N ASN A 106 -9.39 22.00 -20.43
CA ASN A 106 -10.18 22.24 -21.65
C ASN A 106 -11.07 23.48 -21.48
#